data_AF-A0A8J2KPE2-F1
#
_entry.id   AF-A0A8J2KPE2-F1
#
_cell.length_a   1.000
_cell.length_b   1.000
_cell.length_c   1.000
_cell.angle_alpha   90.00
_cell.angle_beta   90.00
_cell.angle_gamma   90.00
#
_symmetry.space_group_name_H-M   'P 1'
#
loop_
_entity.id
_entity.type
_entity.pdbx_description
1 polymer ?
#
loop_
_entity_poly.entity_id
_entity_poly.type
_entity_poly.pdbx_seq_one_letter_code
_entity_poly.pdbx_strand_id
1 'polypeptide(L)'
;MGHPEPVAGLCAIAKVVMAHAAGVLPANLHYNSPNPDIPGLIDGRLQVVDRAQPFDAKYVGFNSMGFGGTNVHFLMKLDPKEQQPKWTPPVPLMLLSSGRTTEAVEVFLDKSLVHQENRSFAGLTHEITKYDTPKHGFRGYVIVQPENMEKQ
;
A
#
# COMPACT_ATOMS: atom_id res chain seq x y z
N MET A 1 -15.43 9.07 -1.59
CA MET A 1 -16.13 7.78 -1.81
C MET A 1 -17.44 7.67 -1.02
N GLY A 2 -17.99 8.77 -0.49
CA GLY A 2 -19.11 8.69 0.45
C GLY A 2 -18.69 8.16 1.82
N HIS A 3 -19.68 7.83 2.65
CA HIS A 3 -19.50 7.30 4.00
C HIS A 3 -19.89 5.81 4.04
N PRO A 4 -18.93 4.88 4.20
CA PRO A 4 -19.22 3.44 4.21
C PRO A 4 -19.58 2.93 5.63
N GLU A 5 -20.27 3.77 6.40
CA GLU A 5 -20.86 3.45 7.70
C GLU A 5 -19.89 2.68 8.64
N PRO A 6 -20.11 1.40 9.06
CA PRO A 6 -19.24 0.76 10.05
C PRO A 6 -17.82 0.49 9.51
N VAL A 7 -17.60 0.59 8.20
CA VAL A 7 -16.30 0.36 7.55
C VAL A 7 -15.52 1.68 7.35
N ALA A 8 -16.08 2.83 7.73
CA ALA A 8 -15.47 4.15 7.51
C ALA A 8 -14.05 4.26 8.09
N GLY A 9 -13.81 3.71 9.28
CA GLY A 9 -12.48 3.69 9.89
C GLY A 9 -11.45 2.92 9.04
N LEU A 10 -11.81 1.74 8.53
CA LEU A 10 -10.91 0.92 7.69
C LEU A 10 -10.64 1.59 6.33
N CYS A 11 -11.64 2.23 5.74
CA CYS A 11 -11.44 3.00 4.51
C CYS A 11 -10.50 4.20 4.73
N ALA A 12 -10.59 4.87 5.88
CA ALA A 12 -9.67 5.95 6.24
C ALA A 12 -8.23 5.44 6.41
N ILE A 13 -8.05 4.28 7.06
CA ILE A 13 -6.75 3.61 7.17
C ILE A 13 -6.18 3.28 5.80
N ALA A 14 -6.98 2.67 4.93
CA ALA A 14 -6.56 2.33 3.57
C ALA A 14 -6.10 3.58 2.78
N LYS A 15 -6.83 4.70 2.88
CA LYS A 15 -6.40 5.99 2.27
C LYS A 15 -5.01 6.38 2.74
N VAL A 16 -4.75 6.37 4.04
CA VAL A 16 -3.47 6.81 4.61
C VAL A 16 -2.33 5.87 4.27
N VAL A 17 -2.55 4.54 4.33
CA VAL A 17 -1.53 3.55 3.95
C VAL A 17 -1.15 3.69 2.48
N MET A 18 -2.14 3.84 1.60
CA MET A 18 -1.89 4.04 0.16
C MET A 18 -1.21 5.38 -0.13
N ALA A 19 -1.62 6.46 0.56
CA ALA A 19 -0.99 7.77 0.45
C ALA A 19 0.48 7.72 0.90
N HIS A 20 0.77 7.04 2.00
CA HIS A 20 2.14 6.87 2.50
C HIS A 20 3.00 6.04 1.53
N ALA A 21 2.46 4.92 1.02
CA ALA A 21 3.13 4.11 0.00
C ALA A 21 3.39 4.90 -1.30
N ALA A 22 2.48 5.78 -1.71
CA ALA A 22 2.67 6.69 -2.85
C ALA A 22 3.59 7.88 -2.53
N GLY A 23 3.73 8.27 -1.26
CA GLY A 23 4.44 9.49 -0.83
C GLY A 23 3.65 10.79 -1.07
N VAL A 24 2.35 10.68 -1.34
CA VAL A 24 1.48 11.81 -1.71
C VAL A 24 0.15 11.68 -0.97
N LEU A 25 -0.28 12.76 -0.32
CA LEU A 25 -1.57 12.84 0.35
C LEU A 25 -2.59 13.37 -0.65
N PRO A 26 -3.61 12.58 -1.03
CA PRO A 26 -4.58 13.02 -2.03
C PRO A 26 -5.52 14.09 -1.46
N ALA A 27 -5.92 15.01 -2.34
CA ALA A 27 -6.90 16.05 -2.06
C ALA A 27 -8.24 15.48 -1.59
N ASN A 28 -8.86 16.17 -0.66
CA ASN A 28 -10.28 16.04 -0.38
C ASN A 28 -11.07 16.71 -1.51
N LEU A 29 -12.09 16.02 -1.99
CA LEU A 29 -13.02 16.57 -2.97
C LEU A 29 -14.04 17.50 -2.29
N HIS A 30 -14.62 18.39 -3.07
CA HIS A 30 -15.76 19.25 -2.68
C HIS A 30 -15.46 20.28 -1.58
N TYR A 31 -14.19 20.61 -1.32
CA TYR A 31 -13.81 21.71 -0.46
C TYR A 31 -13.61 22.98 -1.29
N ASN A 32 -14.58 23.91 -1.25
CA ASN A 32 -14.55 25.16 -2.02
C ASN A 32 -14.40 26.40 -1.13
N SER A 33 -15.15 26.45 -0.02
CA SER A 33 -15.12 27.54 0.95
C SER A 33 -15.06 26.96 2.37
N PRO A 34 -14.27 27.55 3.28
CA PRO A 34 -14.22 27.11 4.67
C PRO A 34 -15.59 27.29 5.35
N ASN A 35 -15.96 26.36 6.23
CA ASN A 35 -17.17 26.50 7.04
C ASN A 35 -16.95 27.64 8.05
N PRO A 36 -17.79 28.70 8.06
CA PRO A 36 -17.63 29.84 8.96
C PRO A 36 -17.78 29.48 10.44
N ASP A 37 -18.48 28.39 10.76
CA ASP A 37 -18.70 27.93 12.15
C ASP A 37 -17.50 27.20 12.74
N ILE A 38 -16.43 27.01 11.95
CA ILE A 38 -15.19 26.35 12.38
C ILE A 38 -14.03 27.36 12.29
N PRO A 39 -13.78 28.15 13.35
CA PRO A 39 -12.75 29.20 13.34
C PRO A 39 -11.37 28.72 12.89
N GLY A 40 -11.01 27.48 13.26
CA GLY A 40 -9.74 26.86 12.89
C GLY A 40 -9.49 26.73 11.38
N LEU A 41 -10.55 26.70 10.56
CA LEU A 41 -10.44 26.71 9.10
C LEU A 41 -10.23 28.11 8.52
N ILE A 42 -10.57 29.16 9.27
CA ILE A 42 -10.47 30.56 8.86
C ILE A 42 -9.10 31.12 9.26
N ASP A 43 -8.67 30.83 10.48
CA ASP A 43 -7.41 31.33 11.04
C ASP A 43 -6.17 30.48 10.71
N GLY A 44 -6.36 29.34 10.05
CA GLY A 44 -5.27 28.49 9.55
C GLY A 44 -4.72 27.47 10.56
N ARG A 45 -5.30 27.33 11.75
CA ARG A 45 -4.93 26.25 12.69
C ARG A 45 -5.22 24.86 12.13
N LEU A 46 -6.21 24.75 11.24
CA LEU A 46 -6.55 23.53 10.51
C LEU A 46 -6.44 23.80 9.01
N GLN A 47 -5.60 23.02 8.34
CA GLN A 47 -5.43 23.10 6.90
C GLN A 47 -6.07 21.88 6.24
N VAL A 48 -7.08 22.12 5.39
CA VAL A 48 -7.66 21.06 4.57
C VAL A 48 -6.71 20.76 3.42
N VAL A 49 -6.53 19.47 3.11
CA VAL A 49 -5.78 19.02 1.94
C VAL A 49 -6.70 19.15 0.73
N ASP A 50 -6.67 20.29 0.05
CA ASP A 50 -7.51 20.61 -1.11
C ASP A 50 -6.83 20.32 -2.46
N ARG A 51 -5.51 20.10 -2.42
CA ARG A 51 -4.69 19.66 -3.54
C ARG A 51 -3.77 18.52 -3.10
N ALA A 52 -3.39 17.67 -4.06
CA ALA A 52 -2.43 16.62 -3.80
C ALA A 52 -1.09 17.25 -3.40
N GLN A 53 -0.48 16.76 -2.31
CA GLN A 53 0.75 17.29 -1.77
C GLN A 53 1.66 16.18 -1.23
N PRO A 54 2.98 16.41 -1.09
CA PRO A 54 3.88 15.44 -0.46
C PRO A 54 3.36 14.99 0.90
N PHE A 55 3.57 13.71 1.23
CA PHE A 55 3.15 13.15 2.51
C PHE A 55 4.36 12.66 3.32
N ASP A 56 4.85 13.54 4.18
CA ASP A 56 6.03 13.38 5.03
C ASP A 56 5.69 13.30 6.53
N ALA A 57 4.42 13.07 6.86
CA ALA A 57 3.97 12.95 8.23
C ALA A 57 4.61 11.75 8.94
N LYS A 58 5.09 11.97 10.17
CA LYS A 58 5.57 10.90 11.05
C LYS A 58 4.44 10.21 11.83
N TYR A 59 3.40 10.96 12.15
CA TYR A 59 2.24 10.48 12.90
C TYR A 59 0.94 10.93 12.24
N VAL A 60 -0.05 10.05 12.26
CA VAL A 60 -1.38 10.32 11.71
C VAL A 60 -2.43 9.94 12.74
N GLY A 61 -3.31 10.88 13.06
CA GLY A 61 -4.48 10.64 13.90
C GLY A 61 -5.68 10.19 13.07
N PHE A 62 -6.49 9.29 13.62
CA PHE A 62 -7.70 8.79 12.99
C PHE A 62 -8.90 8.96 13.93
N ASN A 63 -10.04 9.35 13.37
CA ASN A 63 -11.30 9.46 14.08
C ASN A 63 -12.35 8.57 13.41
N SER A 64 -13.13 7.84 14.22
CA SER A 64 -14.31 7.09 13.78
C SER A 64 -15.41 7.27 14.82
N MET A 65 -16.52 7.89 14.43
CA MET A 65 -17.63 8.24 15.32
C MET A 65 -18.91 7.61 14.80
N GLY A 66 -19.51 6.72 15.60
CA GLY A 66 -20.77 6.07 15.27
C GLY A 66 -21.95 6.94 15.68
N PHE A 67 -23.02 6.92 14.89
CA PHE A 67 -24.23 7.72 15.17
C PHE A 67 -24.86 7.42 16.54
N GLY A 68 -24.68 6.19 17.06
CA GLY A 68 -25.13 5.78 18.39
C GLY A 68 -24.30 6.33 19.56
N GLY A 69 -23.30 7.19 19.29
CA GLY A 69 -22.49 7.85 20.30
C GLY A 69 -21.16 7.16 20.64
N THR A 70 -20.88 5.98 20.07
CA THR A 70 -19.60 5.29 20.26
C THR A 70 -18.51 5.94 19.42
N ASN A 71 -17.43 6.38 20.07
CA ASN A 71 -16.32 7.08 19.42
C ASN A 71 -15.01 6.32 19.61
N VAL A 72 -14.20 6.28 18.56
CA VAL A 72 -12.85 5.68 18.58
C VAL A 72 -11.86 6.68 17.98
N HIS A 73 -10.72 6.82 18.65
CA HIS A 73 -9.57 7.58 18.18
C HIS A 73 -8.30 6.74 18.34
N PHE A 74 -7.39 6.83 17.38
CA PHE A 74 -6.06 6.24 17.52
C PHE A 74 -5.01 7.02 16.74
N LEU A 75 -3.75 6.78 17.12
CA LEU A 75 -2.57 7.35 16.49
C LEU A 75 -1.77 6.25 15.79
N MET A 76 -1.38 6.49 14.54
CA MET A 76 -0.46 5.64 13.78
C MET A 76 0.87 6.34 13.64
N LYS A 77 1.97 5.65 13.97
CA LYS A 77 3.32 6.05 13.56
C LYS A 77 3.57 5.48 12.17
N LEU A 78 3.92 6.34 11.22
CA LEU A 78 4.34 5.92 9.89
C LEU A 78 5.83 5.60 9.91
N ASP A 79 6.21 4.52 9.24
CA ASP A 79 7.62 4.19 9.09
C ASP A 79 8.28 5.15 8.09
N PRO A 80 9.56 5.50 8.27
CA PRO A 80 10.27 6.27 7.27
C PRO A 80 10.25 5.53 5.93
N LYS A 81 9.90 6.25 4.86
CA LYS A 81 9.93 5.69 3.51
C LYS A 81 11.37 5.59 3.03
N GLU A 82 12.04 4.50 3.35
CA GLU A 82 13.38 4.19 2.84
C GLU A 82 13.27 3.60 1.43
N GLN A 83 14.04 4.15 0.49
CA GLN A 83 14.18 3.53 -0.81
C GLN A 83 14.94 2.21 -0.62
N GLN A 84 14.29 1.10 -0.94
CA GLN A 84 14.96 -0.19 -0.94
C GLN A 84 16.03 -0.16 -2.03
N PRO A 85 17.29 -0.50 -1.71
CA PRO A 85 18.34 -0.55 -2.73
C PRO A 85 17.97 -1.61 -3.77
N LYS A 86 18.27 -1.31 -5.05
CA LYS A 86 18.18 -2.31 -6.11
C LYS A 86 19.09 -3.49 -5.76
N TRP A 87 18.56 -4.69 -5.90
CA TRP A 87 19.24 -5.93 -5.59
C TRP A 87 19.33 -6.81 -6.84
N THR A 88 20.55 -7.20 -7.21
CA THR A 88 20.78 -8.22 -8.23
C THR A 88 20.99 -9.56 -7.54
N PRO A 89 20.19 -10.60 -7.84
CA PRO A 89 20.38 -11.90 -7.23
C PRO A 89 21.74 -12.51 -7.65
N PRO A 90 22.54 -13.03 -6.70
CA PRO A 90 23.87 -13.57 -7.01
C PRO A 90 23.83 -14.92 -7.74
N VAL A 91 22.67 -15.56 -7.76
CA VAL A 91 22.38 -16.84 -8.41
C VAL A 91 21.01 -16.75 -9.09
N PRO A 92 20.65 -17.66 -10.00
CA PRO A 92 19.32 -17.66 -10.59
C PRO A 92 18.23 -17.64 -9.53
N LEU A 93 17.34 -16.64 -9.60
CA LEU A 93 16.24 -16.45 -8.66
C LEU A 93 14.99 -17.12 -9.21
N MET A 94 14.39 -18.01 -8.43
CA MET A 94 13.10 -18.60 -8.74
C MET A 94 11.98 -17.78 -8.09
N LEU A 95 11.09 -17.24 -8.91
CA LEU A 95 9.86 -16.59 -8.46
C LEU A 95 8.70 -17.57 -8.63
N LEU A 96 7.91 -17.72 -7.58
CA LEU A 96 6.82 -18.70 -7.49
C LEU A 96 5.48 -17.98 -7.38
N SER A 97 4.44 -18.60 -7.93
CA SER A 97 3.06 -18.14 -7.79
C SER A 97 2.12 -19.33 -7.67
N SER A 98 1.04 -19.14 -6.92
CA SER A 98 -0.09 -20.06 -6.87
C SER A 98 -1.39 -19.27 -6.88
N GLY A 99 -2.43 -19.84 -7.47
CA GLY A 99 -3.70 -19.13 -7.65
C GLY A 99 -4.88 -20.06 -7.92
N ARG A 100 -6.08 -19.47 -7.89
CA ARG A 100 -7.33 -20.17 -8.18
C ARG A 100 -7.63 -20.31 -9.67
N THR A 101 -6.90 -19.57 -10.52
CA THR A 101 -7.00 -19.62 -11.98
C THR A 101 -5.60 -19.44 -12.58
N THR A 102 -5.41 -19.82 -13.84
CA THR A 102 -4.15 -19.62 -14.56
C THR A 102 -3.81 -18.13 -14.69
N GLU A 103 -4.81 -17.29 -14.96
CA GLU A 103 -4.62 -15.84 -15.13
C GLU A 103 -4.14 -15.17 -13.84
N ALA A 104 -4.61 -15.64 -12.67
CA ALA A 104 -4.14 -15.14 -11.38
C ALA A 104 -2.65 -15.46 -11.16
N VAL A 105 -2.21 -16.65 -11.60
CA VAL A 105 -0.81 -17.04 -11.55
C VAL A 105 0.04 -16.15 -12.45
N GLU A 106 -0.38 -15.96 -13.70
CA GLU A 106 0.30 -15.12 -14.71
C GLU A 106 0.45 -13.68 -14.24
N VAL A 107 -0.65 -13.02 -13.83
CA VAL A 107 -0.62 -11.62 -13.34
C VAL A 107 0.33 -11.45 -12.16
N PHE A 108 0.39 -12.43 -11.27
CA PHE A 108 1.27 -12.35 -10.11
C PHE A 108 2.74 -12.56 -10.49
N LEU A 109 3.04 -13.49 -11.42
CA LEU A 109 4.39 -13.69 -11.94
C LEU A 109 4.88 -12.45 -12.70
N ASP A 110 4.05 -11.85 -13.54
CA ASP A 110 4.39 -10.61 -14.27
C ASP A 110 4.73 -9.47 -13.32
N LYS A 111 3.93 -9.27 -12.26
CA LYS A 111 4.24 -8.29 -11.21
C LYS A 111 5.53 -8.62 -10.47
N SER A 112 5.80 -9.90 -10.24
CA SER A 112 7.03 -10.34 -9.56
C SER A 112 8.26 -10.10 -10.41
N LEU A 113 8.17 -10.28 -11.73
CA LEU A 113 9.24 -9.93 -12.68
C LEU A 113 9.52 -8.43 -12.70
N VAL A 114 8.47 -7.59 -12.73
CA VAL A 114 8.63 -6.12 -12.66
C VAL A 114 9.37 -5.69 -11.39
N HIS A 115 9.20 -6.44 -10.29
CA HIS A 115 9.83 -6.15 -9.00
C HIS A 115 11.00 -7.09 -8.66
N GLN A 116 11.61 -7.75 -9.65
CA GLN A 116 12.68 -8.73 -9.42
C GLN A 116 13.92 -8.14 -8.72
N GLU A 117 14.17 -6.84 -8.88
CA GLU A 117 15.27 -6.14 -8.21
C GLU A 117 14.96 -5.77 -6.73
N ASN A 118 13.75 -6.08 -6.24
CA ASN A 118 13.36 -5.83 -4.86
C ASN A 118 13.43 -7.12 -4.05
N ARG A 119 14.51 -7.28 -3.29
CA ARG A 119 14.77 -8.46 -2.44
C ARG A 119 13.62 -8.76 -1.48
N SER A 120 13.06 -7.73 -0.84
CA SER A 120 11.98 -7.88 0.14
C SER A 120 10.69 -8.34 -0.53
N PHE A 121 10.40 -7.83 -1.73
CA PHE A 121 9.28 -8.29 -2.54
C PHE A 121 9.46 -9.77 -2.93
N ALA A 122 10.61 -10.14 -3.48
CA ALA A 122 10.92 -11.53 -3.82
C ALA A 122 10.79 -12.47 -2.60
N GLY A 123 11.33 -12.08 -1.44
CA GLY A 123 11.18 -12.83 -0.20
C GLY A 123 9.73 -13.01 0.23
N LEU A 124 8.91 -11.96 0.14
CA LEU A 124 7.48 -12.03 0.45
C LEU A 124 6.75 -13.00 -0.50
N THR A 125 7.03 -12.94 -1.81
CA THR A 125 6.43 -13.87 -2.78
C THR A 125 6.76 -15.33 -2.47
N HIS A 126 7.98 -15.59 -1.98
CA HIS A 126 8.39 -16.93 -1.56
C HIS A 126 7.65 -17.37 -0.29
N GLU A 127 7.57 -16.51 0.74
CA GLU A 127 6.91 -16.87 1.99
C GLU A 127 5.40 -17.13 1.81
N ILE A 128 4.71 -16.36 0.96
CA ILE A 128 3.28 -16.63 0.70
C ILE A 128 3.05 -17.92 -0.12
N THR A 129 4.04 -18.39 -0.87
CA THR A 129 3.94 -19.61 -1.70
C THR A 129 4.58 -20.85 -1.07
N LYS A 130 5.20 -20.68 0.11
CA LYS A 130 5.90 -21.73 0.87
C LYS A 130 4.99 -22.86 1.33
N TYR A 131 3.73 -22.57 1.60
CA TYR A 131 2.75 -23.54 2.08
C TYR A 131 1.66 -23.76 1.06
N ASP A 132 1.10 -24.98 1.05
CA ASP A 132 -0.04 -25.27 0.19
C ASP A 132 -1.25 -24.44 0.64
N THR A 133 -1.83 -23.70 -0.30
CA THR A 133 -2.96 -22.82 -0.04
C THR A 133 -4.23 -23.50 -0.54
N PRO A 134 -5.20 -23.83 0.35
CA PRO A 134 -6.43 -24.47 -0.06
C PRO A 134 -7.11 -23.74 -1.21
N LYS A 135 -7.60 -24.50 -2.21
CA LYS A 135 -8.25 -24.01 -3.44
C LYS A 135 -7.31 -23.34 -4.45
N HIS A 136 -6.00 -23.28 -4.24
CA HIS A 136 -5.05 -22.89 -5.29
C HIS A 136 -4.76 -24.09 -6.20
N GLY A 137 -5.64 -24.30 -7.18
CA GLY A 137 -5.51 -25.39 -8.16
C GLY A 137 -4.43 -25.16 -9.23
N PHE A 138 -3.86 -23.95 -9.31
CA PHE A 138 -2.88 -23.57 -10.33
C PHE A 138 -1.61 -23.06 -9.68
N ARG A 139 -0.46 -23.40 -10.27
CA ARG A 139 0.87 -22.96 -9.84
C ARG A 139 1.71 -22.62 -11.06
N GLY A 140 2.65 -21.70 -10.88
CA GLY A 140 3.59 -21.30 -11.92
C GLY A 140 4.87 -20.78 -11.31
N TYR A 141 5.90 -20.71 -12.13
CA TYR A 141 7.20 -20.19 -11.73
C TYR A 141 7.88 -19.49 -12.91
N VAL A 142 8.85 -18.64 -12.59
CA VAL A 142 9.80 -18.07 -13.55
C VAL A 142 11.18 -18.04 -12.93
N ILE A 143 12.22 -18.22 -13.74
CA ILE A 143 13.61 -18.14 -13.33
C ILE A 143 14.22 -16.86 -13.89
N VAL A 144 14.64 -15.97 -13.00
CA VAL A 144 15.37 -14.75 -13.32
C VAL A 144 16.86 -15.05 -13.29
N GLN A 145 17.53 -14.86 -14.43
CA GLN A 145 18.98 -15.02 -14.54
C GLN A 145 19.70 -13.75 -14.04
N PRO A 146 20.84 -13.87 -13.34
CA PRO A 146 21.70 -12.72 -13.05
C PRO A 146 22.26 -12.14 -14.36
N GLU A 147 22.28 -10.81 -14.50
CA GLU A 147 22.75 -10.12 -15.72
C GLU A 147 24.21 -10.47 -16.11
N ASN A 148 25.01 -10.98 -15.16
CA ASN A 148 26.44 -11.28 -15.34
C ASN A 148 26.79 -12.75 -15.55
N MET A 149 25.83 -13.62 -15.92
CA MET A 149 26.18 -14.95 -16.44
C MET A 149 26.60 -14.83 -17.91
N GLU A 150 27.78 -14.25 -18.16
CA GLU A 150 28.52 -14.54 -19.38
C GLU A 150 28.67 -16.07 -19.46
N LYS A 151 28.22 -16.64 -20.58
CA LYS A 151 28.42 -18.05 -20.91
C LYS A 151 29.92 -18.35 -20.85
N GLN A 152 30.38 -19.05 -19.82
CA GLN A 152 31.64 -19.80 -19.90
C GLN A 152 31.46 -21.00 -20.83
#